data_AF-A0A519LNF1-F1
#
_entry.id   AF-A0A519LNF1-F1
#
_cell.length_a   1.000
_cell.length_b   1.000
_cell.length_c   1.000
_cell.angle_alpha   90.00
_cell.angle_beta   90.00
_cell.angle_gamma   90.00
#
_symmetry.space_group_name_H-M   'P 1'
#
loop_
_entity.id
_entity.type
_entity.pdbx_description
1 polymer ?
#
loop_
_entity_poly.entity_id
_entity_poly.type
_entity_poly.pdbx_seq_one_letter_code
_entity_poly.pdbx_strand_id
1 'polypeptide(L)' 'MIDFTTIDYLKDGNERQKRAFEVLTIYKIFEKLSNFSPILAGT' A
#
# COMPACT_ATOMS: atom_id res chain seq x y z
N MET A 1 -1.81 17.12 -2.65
CA MET A 1 -1.64 16.50 -1.33
C MET A 1 -1.57 15.00 -1.56
N ILE A 2 -0.66 14.28 -0.89
CA ILE A 2 -0.54 12.83 -1.09
C ILE A 2 -1.80 12.16 -0.55
N ASP A 3 -2.37 11.23 -1.33
CA ASP A 3 -3.50 10.40 -0.90
C ASP A 3 -3.00 9.17 -0.14
N PHE A 4 -3.24 9.16 1.18
CA PHE A 4 -2.85 8.06 2.07
C PHE A 4 -3.94 7.00 2.26
N THR A 5 -5.06 7.11 1.56
CA THR A 5 -6.15 6.12 1.61
C THR A 5 -5.90 4.91 0.71
N THR A 6 -4.97 5.03 -0.23
CA THR A 6 -4.52 3.95 -1.11
C THR A 6 -3.06 3.63 -0.83
N ILE A 7 -2.56 2.50 -1.33
CA ILE A 7 -1.12 2.19 -1.29
C ILE A 7 -0.35 2.80 -2.46
N ASP A 8 -1.02 3.53 -3.37
CA ASP A 8 -0.38 4.04 -4.58
C ASP A 8 0.73 5.04 -4.30
N TYR A 9 0.64 5.77 -3.17
CA TYR A 9 1.70 6.71 -2.75
C TYR A 9 3.06 6.02 -2.51
N LEU A 10 3.08 4.71 -2.30
CA LEU A 10 4.32 3.95 -2.12
C LEU A 10 5.14 3.84 -3.41
N LYS A 11 4.51 3.93 -4.58
CA LYS A 11 5.19 3.83 -5.90
C LYS A 11 6.24 4.91 -6.09
N ASP A 12 5.95 6.09 -5.57
CA ASP A 12 6.80 7.28 -5.67
C ASP A 12 7.69 7.47 -4.44
N GLY A 13 7.68 6.50 -3.52
CA GLY A 13 8.42 6.53 -2.26
C GLY A 13 9.90 6.14 -2.37
N ASN A 14 10.56 5.99 -1.22
CA ASN A 14 11.90 5.44 -1.15
C ASN A 14 11.92 3.93 -1.51
N GLU A 15 13.10 3.33 -1.62
CA GLU A 15 13.25 1.92 -2.01
C GLU A 15 12.51 0.94 -1.08
N ARG A 16 12.43 1.25 0.22
CA ARG A 16 11.66 0.46 1.18
C ARG A 16 10.15 0.54 0.91
N GLN A 17 9.64 1.72 0.56
CA GLN A 17 8.23 1.94 0.22
C GLN A 17 7.85 1.24 -1.09
N LYS A 18 8.68 1.37 -2.13
CA LYS A 18 8.45 0.66 -3.41
C LYS A 18 8.41 -0.86 -3.22
N ARG A 19 9.33 -1.41 -2.41
CA ARG A 19 9.32 -2.84 -2.10
C ARG A 19 8.10 -3.27 -1.29
N ALA A 20 7.62 -2.43 -0.37
CA ALA A 20 6.37 -2.69 0.33
C ALA A 20 5.18 -2.71 -0.64
N PHE A 21 5.13 -1.79 -1.60
CA PHE A 21 4.09 -1.78 -2.65
C PHE A 21 4.07 -3.09 -3.45
N GLU A 22 5.23 -3.56 -3.90
CA GLU A 22 5.36 -4.82 -4.65
C GLU A 22 4.84 -6.01 -3.85
N VAL A 23 5.27 -6.17 -2.59
CA VAL A 23 4.84 -7.26 -1.72
C VAL A 23 3.33 -7.21 -1.49
N LEU A 24 2.78 -6.04 -1.10
CA LEU A 24 1.35 -5.87 -0.84
C LEU A 24 0.50 -6.20 -2.08
N THR A 25 1.00 -5.85 -3.28
CA THR A 25 0.35 -6.11 -4.56
C THR A 25 0.40 -7.59 -4.95
N ILE A 26 1.58 -8.23 -4.88
CA ILE A 26 1.76 -9.65 -5.23
C ILE A 26 0.87 -10.55 -4.37
N TYR A 27 0.79 -10.27 -3.07
CA TYR A 27 -0.04 -11.05 -2.14
C TYR A 27 -1.49 -10.60 -2.07
N LYS A 28 -1.88 -9.58 -2.86
CA LYS A 28 -3.26 -9.07 -2.93
C LYS A 28 -3.83 -8.73 -1.55
N ILE A 29 -2.99 -8.15 -0.67
CA ILE A 29 -3.35 -7.93 0.75
C ILE A 29 -4.55 -7.00 0.87
N PHE A 30 -4.55 -5.89 0.12
CA PHE A 30 -5.65 -4.93 0.11
C PHE A 30 -6.95 -5.51 -0.48
N GLU A 31 -6.85 -6.37 -1.51
CA GLU A 31 -8.02 -7.08 -2.05
C GLU A 31 -8.65 -8.00 -0.99
N LYS A 32 -7.82 -8.79 -0.30
CA LYS A 32 -8.26 -9.73 0.76
C LYS A 32 -8.90 -9.01 1.95
N LEU A 33 -8.45 -7.80 2.24
CA LEU A 33 -8.94 -6.98 3.35
C LEU A 33 -10.01 -5.98 2.95
N SER A 34 -10.44 -5.95 1.69
CA SER A 34 -11.37 -4.93 1.14
C SER A 34 -12.65 -4.73 1.96
N ASN A 35 -13.20 -5.79 2.55
CA ASN A 35 -14.37 -5.73 3.44
C ASN A 35 -14.17 -4.91 4.73
N PHE A 36 -12.91 -4.60 5.07
CA PHE A 36 -12.53 -3.87 6.28
C PHE A 36 -12.03 -2.45 6.00
N SER A 37 -12.09 -1.98 4.75
CA SER A 37 -11.57 -0.65 4.35
C SER A 37 -10.12 -0.42 4.85
N PRO A 38 -9.16 -1.26 4.40
CA PRO A 38 -7.82 -1.28 4.97
C PRO A 38 -7.07 0.02 4.67
N ILE A 39 -6.31 0.51 5.65
CA ILE A 39 -5.40 1.66 5.51
C ILE A 39 -4.00 1.20 5.92
N LEU A 40 -2.99 1.59 5.14
CA LEU A 40 -1.60 1.34 5.47
C LEU A 40 -1.08 2.43 6.43
N ALA A 41 -0.83 2.05 7.68
CA ALA A 41 -0.22 2.93 8.68
C ALA A 41 1.28 2.61 8.84
N GLY A 42 2.12 3.53 8.37
CA GLY A 42 3.58 3.38 8.40
C GLY A 42 4.14 2.61 7.21
N THR A 43 5.44 2.78 6.95
CA THR A 43 6.16 2.16 5.82
C THR A 43 7.59 1.86 6.18
#